data_AF-A0A519VX53-F1
#
_entry.id   AF-A0A519VX53-F1
#
_cell.length_a   1.000
_cell.length_b   1.000
_cell.length_c   1.000
_cell.angle_alpha   90.00
_cell.angle_beta   90.00
_cell.angle_gamma   90.00
#
_symmetry.space_group_name_H-M   'P 1'
#
loop_
_entity.id
_entity.type
_entity.pdbx_description
1 polymer ?
#
loop_
_entity_poly.entity_id
_entity_poly.type
_entity_poly.pdbx_seq_one_letter_code
_entity_poly.pdbx_strand_id
1 'polypeptide(L)'
;MNSSNPAFFRTFNLAAFHWISHHPRIYPRVREHMYFMTMNLDGYVVVRLNSFDYKYKQKHIFPSPDFYCEMFLKQIIPILHQVLKECGMNGFMFTFLFNGVGQSITKHVRVEI
;
A
#
# COMPACT_ATOMS: atom_id res chain seq x y z
N MET A 1 -10.81 -18.17 9.47
CA MET A 1 -11.45 -16.84 9.32
C MET A 1 -11.56 -16.58 7.82
N ASN A 2 -12.78 -16.46 7.29
CA ASN A 2 -13.01 -16.24 5.86
C ASN A 2 -12.37 -14.92 5.44
N SER A 3 -11.28 -15.01 4.69
CA SER A 3 -10.49 -13.88 4.20
C SER A 3 -11.21 -13.04 3.15
N SER A 4 -12.42 -13.40 2.74
CA SER A 4 -13.16 -12.80 1.64
C SER A 4 -14.34 -11.96 2.13
N ASN A 5 -14.07 -10.83 2.81
CA ASN A 5 -15.09 -9.83 3.15
C ASN A 5 -15.06 -8.67 2.13
N PRO A 6 -15.97 -8.62 1.14
CA PRO A 6 -16.06 -7.53 0.14
C PRO A 6 -16.06 -6.13 0.75
N ALA A 7 -16.64 -5.97 1.94
CA ALA A 7 -16.69 -4.69 2.63
C ALA A 7 -15.30 -4.26 3.12
N PHE A 8 -14.51 -5.17 3.68
CA PHE A 8 -13.15 -4.88 4.13
C PHE A 8 -12.25 -4.42 2.97
N PHE A 9 -12.30 -5.11 1.82
CA PHE A 9 -11.53 -4.72 0.63
C PHE A 9 -11.92 -3.34 0.12
N ARG A 10 -13.23 -3.06 0.08
CA ARG A 10 -13.75 -1.76 -0.34
C ARG A 10 -13.30 -0.66 0.62
N THR A 11 -13.42 -0.86 1.93
CA THR A 11 -12.99 0.09 2.96
C THR A 11 -11.49 0.36 2.86
N PHE A 12 -10.68 -0.69 2.73
CA PHE A 12 -9.24 -0.54 2.51
C PHE A 12 -8.92 0.30 1.28
N ASN A 13 -9.49 -0.05 0.12
CA ASN A 13 -9.19 0.62 -1.14
C ASN A 13 -9.60 2.09 -1.13
N LEU A 14 -10.71 2.42 -0.45
CA LEU A 14 -11.14 3.80 -0.26
C LEU A 14 -10.19 4.57 0.68
N ALA A 15 -9.81 4.00 1.81
CA ALA A 15 -8.87 4.61 2.75
C ALA A 15 -7.49 4.84 2.12
N ALA A 16 -7.00 3.85 1.38
CA ALA A 16 -5.79 3.90 0.58
C ALA A 16 -5.82 5.05 -0.44
N PHE A 17 -6.88 5.12 -1.26
CA PHE A 17 -7.06 6.18 -2.24
C PHE A 17 -7.12 7.57 -1.59
N HIS A 18 -7.89 7.70 -0.51
CA HIS A 18 -8.01 8.96 0.22
C HIS A 18 -6.66 9.42 0.75
N TRP A 19 -5.88 8.53 1.37
CA TRP A 19 -4.53 8.86 1.82
C TRP A 19 -3.63 9.31 0.68
N ILE A 20 -3.56 8.57 -0.43
CA ILE A 20 -2.73 8.95 -1.59
C ILE A 20 -3.10 10.34 -2.11
N SER A 21 -4.40 10.62 -2.20
CA SER A 21 -4.95 11.87 -2.75
C SER A 21 -4.61 13.09 -1.92
N HIS A 22 -4.36 12.91 -0.62
CA HIS A 22 -4.04 13.98 0.31
C HIS A 22 -2.57 13.96 0.78
N HIS A 23 -1.77 12.96 0.36
CA HIS A 23 -0.39 12.84 0.83
C HIS A 23 0.54 13.80 0.06
N PRO A 24 1.07 14.87 0.69
CA PRO A 24 1.70 15.98 -0.01
C PRO A 24 2.98 15.59 -0.78
N ARG A 25 3.65 14.51 -0.36
CA ARG A 25 4.89 14.04 -1.00
C ARG A 25 4.66 12.96 -2.06
N ILE A 26 3.57 12.22 -1.98
CA ILE A 26 3.29 11.08 -2.87
C ILE A 26 2.36 11.52 -3.98
N TYR A 27 1.29 12.25 -3.64
CA TYR A 27 0.32 12.75 -4.60
C TYR A 27 0.98 13.37 -5.84
N PRO A 28 1.80 14.44 -5.75
CA PRO A 28 2.34 15.10 -6.94
C PRO A 28 3.31 14.24 -7.77
N ARG A 29 3.67 13.04 -7.32
CA ARG A 29 4.67 12.15 -7.95
C ARG A 29 4.06 10.93 -8.62
N VAL A 30 2.77 10.66 -8.39
CA VAL A 30 2.06 9.48 -8.91
C VAL A 30 1.22 9.90 -10.13
N ARG A 31 1.35 9.18 -11.25
CA ARG A 31 0.57 9.44 -12.48
C ARG A 31 -0.83 8.82 -12.46
N GLU A 32 -1.02 7.75 -11.70
CA GLU A 32 -2.25 6.94 -11.66
C GLU A 32 -2.71 6.71 -10.21
N HIS A 33 -3.19 7.77 -9.57
CA HIS A 33 -3.51 7.76 -8.13
C HIS A 33 -4.55 6.70 -7.74
N MET A 34 -5.51 6.42 -8.63
CA MET A 34 -6.62 5.49 -8.37
C MET A 34 -6.16 4.04 -8.23
N TYR A 35 -5.02 3.66 -8.82
CA TYR A 35 -4.53 2.28 -8.84
C TYR A 35 -3.15 2.09 -8.21
N PHE A 36 -2.59 3.15 -7.62
CA PHE A 36 -1.26 3.12 -7.05
C PHE A 36 -1.14 2.10 -5.91
N MET A 37 -2.16 1.96 -5.07
CA MET A 37 -2.20 0.96 -4.02
C MET A 37 -3.61 0.39 -3.88
N THR A 38 -3.75 -0.92 -4.10
CA THR A 38 -5.04 -1.61 -4.05
C THR A 38 -4.90 -2.98 -3.39
N MET A 39 -5.86 -3.36 -2.55
CA MET A 39 -6.01 -4.72 -2.05
C MET A 39 -6.96 -5.51 -2.94
N ASN A 40 -6.54 -6.71 -3.35
CA ASN A 40 -7.38 -7.65 -4.08
C ASN A 40 -8.22 -8.51 -3.11
N LEU A 41 -9.16 -9.28 -3.66
CA LEU A 41 -10.05 -10.16 -2.87
C LEU A 41 -9.32 -11.32 -2.17
N ASP A 42 -8.07 -11.59 -2.54
CA ASP A 42 -7.22 -12.61 -1.91
C ASP A 42 -6.41 -12.03 -0.73
N GLY A 43 -6.56 -10.73 -0.44
CA GLY A 43 -5.87 -10.06 0.69
C GLY A 43 -4.46 -9.54 0.37
N TYR A 44 -4.05 -9.55 -0.90
CA TYR A 44 -2.78 -8.97 -1.33
C TYR A 44 -2.93 -7.48 -1.62
N VAL A 45 -2.03 -6.69 -1.04
CA VAL A 45 -1.93 -5.25 -1.30
C VAL A 45 -0.89 -5.02 -2.39
N VAL A 46 -1.34 -4.65 -3.58
CA VAL A 46 -0.46 -4.32 -4.71
C VAL A 46 -0.11 -2.84 -4.66
N VAL A 47 1.18 -2.52 -4.61
CA VAL A 47 1.73 -1.16 -4.69
C VAL A 47 2.48 -0.99 -6.01
N ARG A 48 1.96 -0.14 -6.90
CA ARG A 48 2.49 0.08 -8.25
C ARG A 48 3.56 1.16 -8.24
N LEU A 49 4.79 0.80 -7.90
CA LEU A 49 5.93 1.74 -7.91
C LEU A 49 6.19 2.32 -9.31
N ASN A 50 5.82 1.60 -10.37
CA ASN A 50 5.93 2.12 -11.74
C ASN A 50 5.09 3.39 -12.00
N SER A 51 4.03 3.61 -11.24
CA SER A 51 3.18 4.80 -11.35
C SER A 51 3.87 6.09 -10.89
N PHE A 52 5.02 5.99 -10.19
CA PHE A 52 5.84 7.16 -9.89
C PHE A 52 6.52 7.71 -11.15
N ASP A 53 6.67 9.03 -11.21
CA ASP A 53 7.47 9.68 -12.24
C ASP A 53 8.93 9.18 -12.21
N TYR A 54 9.59 9.21 -13.38
CA TYR A 54 10.92 8.64 -13.54
C TYR A 54 11.98 9.32 -12.66
N LYS A 55 11.90 10.64 -12.47
CA LYS A 55 12.87 11.39 -11.66
C LYS A 55 12.75 10.99 -10.19
N TYR A 56 11.52 10.83 -9.69
CA TYR A 56 11.27 10.35 -8.34
C TYR A 56 11.81 8.94 -8.13
N LYS A 57 11.54 8.02 -9.07
CA LYS A 57 12.05 6.64 -9.02
C LYS A 57 13.57 6.58 -8.98
N GLN A 58 14.24 7.31 -9.86
CA GLN A 58 15.71 7.42 -9.90
C GLN A 58 16.30 7.94 -8.60
N LYS A 59 15.65 8.93 -7.96
CA LYS A 59 16.17 9.55 -6.75
C LYS A 59 15.89 8.77 -5.47
N HIS A 60 14.75 8.10 -5.38
CA HIS A 60 14.23 7.58 -4.12
C HIS A 60 13.98 6.07 -4.08
N ILE A 61 13.75 5.43 -5.23
CA ILE A 61 13.34 4.03 -5.29
C ILE A 61 14.49 3.15 -5.80
N PHE A 62 15.05 3.45 -6.97
CA PHE A 62 16.10 2.62 -7.57
C PHE A 62 17.37 2.49 -6.73
N PRO A 63 17.86 3.55 -6.03
CA PRO A 63 19.08 3.42 -5.25
C PRO A 63 18.95 2.43 -4.09
N SER A 64 17.74 2.26 -3.54
CA SER A 64 17.51 1.44 -2.34
C SER A 64 16.04 0.99 -2.25
N PRO A 65 15.59 0.04 -3.10
CA PRO A 65 14.18 -0.28 -3.23
C PRO A 65 13.60 -0.92 -1.96
N ASP A 66 14.35 -1.77 -1.26
CA ASP A 66 13.94 -2.33 0.04
C ASP A 66 13.74 -1.24 1.10
N PHE A 67 14.69 -0.31 1.22
CA PHE A 67 14.59 0.80 2.17
C PHE A 67 13.37 1.68 1.87
N TYR A 68 13.11 1.95 0.58
CA TYR A 68 11.90 2.66 0.18
C TYR A 68 10.63 1.91 0.61
N CYS A 69 10.57 0.59 0.38
CA CYS A 69 9.43 -0.24 0.79
C CYS A 69 9.21 -0.16 2.31
N GLU A 70 10.27 -0.22 3.12
CA GLU A 70 10.17 -0.08 4.57
C GLU A 70 9.66 1.30 5.00
N MET A 71 10.18 2.37 4.41
CA MET A 71 9.69 3.73 4.68
C MET A 71 8.23 3.90 4.27
N PHE A 72 7.84 3.32 3.14
CA PHE A 72 6.45 3.31 2.68
C PHE A 72 5.54 2.59 3.67
N LEU A 73 5.93 1.39 4.12
CA LEU A 73 5.17 0.61 5.08
C LEU A 73 4.97 1.36 6.40
N LYS A 74 6.01 2.04 6.91
CA LYS A 74 5.90 2.89 8.12
C LYS A 74 4.81 3.97 7.98
N GLN A 75 4.59 4.50 6.78
CA GLN A 75 3.55 5.50 6.55
C GLN A 75 2.17 4.89 6.35
N ILE A 76 2.07 3.65 5.86
CA ILE A 76 0.78 3.01 5.59
C ILE A 76 0.21 2.26 6.80
N ILE A 77 1.05 1.74 7.69
CA ILE A 77 0.63 0.98 8.88
C ILE A 77 -0.47 1.69 9.69
N PRO A 78 -0.40 3.01 9.97
CA PRO A 78 -1.47 3.71 10.68
C PRO A 78 -2.85 3.60 10.01
N ILE A 79 -2.90 3.60 8.67
CA ILE A 79 -4.15 3.43 7.90
C ILE A 79 -4.65 1.99 8.03
N LEU A 80 -3.74 1.00 8.04
CA LEU A 80 -4.09 -0.40 8.25
C LEU A 80 -4.77 -0.60 9.61
N HIS A 81 -4.20 -0.03 10.67
CA HIS A 81 -4.82 -0.08 12.01
C HIS A 81 -6.22 0.53 12.01
N GLN A 82 -6.39 1.70 11.38
CA GLN A 82 -7.68 2.38 11.33
C GLN A 82 -8.73 1.54 10.58
N VAL A 83 -8.38 0.98 9.42
CA VAL A 83 -9.28 0.14 8.62
C VAL A 83 -9.67 -1.14 9.39
N LEU A 84 -8.70 -1.78 10.04
CA LEU A 84 -8.98 -2.97 10.87
C LEU A 84 -9.93 -2.63 12.03
N LYS A 85 -9.74 -1.47 12.66
CA LYS A 85 -10.60 -0.99 13.76
C LYS A 85 -12.04 -0.75 13.28
N GLU A 86 -12.20 -0.08 12.15
CA GLU A 86 -13.50 0.20 11.53
C GLU A 86 -14.23 -1.08 11.11
N CYS A 87 -13.48 -2.11 10.72
CA CYS A 87 -14.03 -3.40 10.30
C CYS A 87 -14.16 -4.41 11.45
N GLY A 88 -13.79 -4.05 12.68
CA GLY A 88 -13.84 -4.97 13.83
C GLY A 88 -12.90 -6.18 13.69
N MET A 89 -11.78 -6.02 12.97
CA MET A 89 -10.80 -7.07 12.72
C MET A 89 -9.57 -6.88 13.61
N ASN A 90 -8.98 -7.97 14.10
CA ASN A 90 -7.71 -7.93 14.82
C ASN A 90 -6.72 -8.96 14.26
N GLY A 91 -5.43 -8.66 14.34
CA GLY A 91 -4.34 -9.59 14.01
C GLY A 91 -4.30 -9.99 12.54
N PHE A 92 -4.55 -9.06 11.63
CA PHE A 92 -4.54 -9.34 10.19
C PHE A 92 -3.13 -9.28 9.60
N MET A 93 -2.81 -10.24 8.75
CA MET A 93 -1.55 -10.29 8.00
C MET A 93 -1.77 -9.72 6.60
N PHE A 94 -1.13 -8.60 6.30
CA PHE A 94 -1.10 -8.02 4.96
C PHE A 94 0.12 -8.53 4.19
N THR A 95 -0.08 -8.93 2.94
CA THR A 95 1.02 -9.22 2.01
C THR A 95 1.11 -8.10 0.99
N PHE A 96 2.16 -7.29 1.08
CA PHE A 96 2.44 -6.19 0.18
C PHE A 96 3.30 -6.65 -1.00
N LEU A 97 2.85 -6.37 -2.21
CA LEU A 97 3.53 -6.63 -3.47
C LEU A 97 3.93 -5.29 -4.10
N PHE A 98 5.19 -4.92 -3.96
CA PHE A 98 5.77 -3.71 -4.55
C PHE A 98 6.25 -4.01 -5.97
N ASN A 99 5.49 -3.56 -6.97
CA ASN A 99 5.78 -3.80 -8.37
C ASN A 99 6.49 -2.59 -9.00
N GLY A 100 7.77 -2.76 -9.32
CA GLY A 100 8.59 -1.72 -9.95
C GLY A 100 9.64 -2.27 -10.92
N VAL A 101 10.04 -1.46 -11.91
CA VAL A 101 11.18 -1.56 -12.83
C VAL A 101 12.07 -2.82 -12.70
N GLY A 102 11.56 -3.95 -13.20
CA GLY A 102 12.28 -5.22 -13.33
C GLY A 102 12.31 -6.14 -12.10
N GLN A 103 11.80 -5.70 -10.95
CA GLN A 103 11.82 -6.48 -9.70
C GLN A 103 10.53 -6.28 -8.88
N SER A 104 9.98 -7.38 -8.37
CA SER A 104 8.88 -7.34 -7.40
C SER A 104 9.42 -7.63 -6.01
N ILE A 105 9.14 -6.74 -5.06
CA ILE A 105 9.50 -6.92 -3.65
C ILE A 105 8.24 -7.31 -2.88
N THR A 106 8.31 -8.41 -2.14
CA THR A 106 7.21 -8.87 -1.27
C THR A 106 7.55 -8.58 0.19
N LYS A 107 6.61 -7.99 0.94
CA LYS A 107 6.73 -7.77 2.38
C LYS A 107 5.48 -8.27 3.09
N HIS A 108 5.65 -8.98 4.19
CA HIS A 108 4.56 -9.41 5.06
C HIS A 108 4.52 -8.51 6.30
N VAL A 109 3.34 -7.98 6.61
CA VAL A 109 3.14 -7.06 7.74
C VAL A 109 1.95 -7.55 8.55
N ARG A 110 2.19 -7.92 9.80
CA ARG A 110 1.14 -8.19 10.76
C ARG A 110 0.75 -6.91 11.47
N VAL A 111 -0.55 -6.63 11.53
CA VAL A 111 -1.10 -5.46 12.22
C VAL A 111 -2.04 -5.94 13.31
N GLU A 112 -1.79 -5.50 14.53
CA GLU A 112 -2.53 -5.87 15.74
C GLU A 112 -3.13 -4.60 16.36
N ILE A 113 -4.38 -4.66 16.81
CA ILE A 113 -5.09 -3.56 17.51
C ILE A 113 -5.12 -3.87 18.99
#